data_AF-A0A156WVN9-F1
#
_entry.id   AF-A0A156WVN9-F1
#
_cell.length_a   1.000
_cell.length_b   1.000
_cell.length_c   1.000
_cell.angle_alpha   90.00
_cell.angle_beta   90.00
_cell.angle_gamma   90.00
#
_symmetry.space_group_name_H-M   'P 1'
#
loop_
_entity.id
_entity.type
_entity.pdbx_description
1 polymer ?
#
loop_
_entity_poly.entity_id
_entity_poly.type
_entity_poly.pdbx_seq_one_letter_code
_entity_poly.pdbx_strand_id
1 'polypeptide(L)'
;MIGNTKISAAEEEVLQGEVVIKAESAERHHAMVNFWRTTLACMLGTLFWLWTGWTSGSGAMVMIAVVTALAMRLPNPRMVAIDFLYGTIAALPIGALYFLVIIPSTQQSMLLLCISLAVMAFFIGIEVQKRRLGSLGALASTINIIVLDNPMTFHFSQFLDSALGQLVGCFLAMMVILLVRDNSQARTGRVLLNQFVSAAVSSMTTNTARRKENHLPALYQQLFLLLNKFPGDIAKFRLALTMIIAHQRLRNAPVPINDDLSAWHRQLRRTADHVLSASSDDKRRRYFTQLLEELDIYQEKLKHWEAPPQVTEPVGRLVFMLHRYQNALTDN
;
A
#
# COMPACT_ATOMS: atom_id res chain seq x y z
N MET A 1 43.50 -5.32 19.88
CA MET A 1 42.26 -6.05 20.21
C MET A 1 41.35 -5.09 20.97
N ILE A 2 40.41 -4.46 20.27
CA ILE A 2 39.46 -3.51 20.88
C ILE A 2 38.34 -4.37 21.49
N GLY A 3 38.21 -4.30 22.82
CA GLY A 3 37.34 -5.16 23.60
C GLY A 3 35.85 -4.87 23.40
N ASN A 4 35.06 -5.93 23.32
CA ASN A 4 33.60 -5.89 23.43
C ASN A 4 33.20 -5.26 24.76
N THR A 5 32.84 -3.98 24.75
CA THR A 5 32.11 -3.33 25.85
C THR A 5 30.73 -3.98 25.93
N LYS A 6 30.53 -4.82 26.95
CA LYS A 6 29.20 -5.33 27.33
C LYS A 6 28.33 -4.12 27.67
N ILE A 7 27.13 -4.09 27.10
CA ILE A 7 26.10 -3.08 27.36
C ILE A 7 25.95 -2.95 28.88
N SER A 8 26.10 -1.74 29.40
CA SER A 8 25.99 -1.47 30.84
C SER A 8 24.53 -1.67 31.28
N ALA A 9 24.29 -2.08 32.53
CA ALA A 9 22.92 -2.25 33.05
C ALA A 9 22.07 -0.96 32.90
N ALA A 10 22.70 0.22 32.93
CA ALA A 10 22.05 1.50 32.65
C ALA A 10 21.68 1.69 31.16
N GLU A 11 22.47 1.17 30.23
CA GLU A 11 22.15 1.18 28.80
C GLU A 11 21.05 0.15 28.48
N GLU A 12 21.04 -0.99 29.18
CA GLU A 12 19.99 -2.00 29.06
C GLU A 12 18.64 -1.47 29.58
N GLU A 13 18.64 -0.68 30.66
CA GLU A 13 17.45 0.00 31.18
C GLU A 13 16.94 1.10 30.21
N VAL A 14 17.86 1.81 29.53
CA VAL A 14 17.51 2.79 28.48
C VAL A 14 16.94 2.10 27.23
N LEU A 15 17.51 0.96 26.82
CA LEU A 15 17.02 0.16 25.68
C LEU A 15 15.69 -0.53 25.97
N GLN A 16 15.44 -0.95 27.22
CA GLN A 16 14.14 -1.49 27.65
C GLN A 16 13.07 -0.41 27.79
N GLY A 17 13.46 0.85 28.02
CA GLY A 17 12.57 2.01 28.09
C GLY A 17 12.12 2.57 26.74
N GLU A 18 12.82 2.24 25.64
CA GLU A 18 12.32 2.50 24.30
C GLU A 18 11.19 1.50 24.00
N VAL A 19 9.95 1.96 24.23
CA VAL A 19 8.76 1.26 23.74
C VAL A 19 8.87 1.20 22.22
N VAL A 20 9.40 0.08 21.71
CA VAL A 20 9.40 -0.24 20.29
C VAL A 20 7.94 -0.41 19.91
N ILE A 21 7.33 0.67 19.45
CA ILE A 21 5.97 0.65 18.90
C ILE A 21 6.05 -0.19 17.64
N LYS A 22 5.76 -1.49 17.78
CA LYS A 22 5.65 -2.43 16.67
C LYS A 22 4.50 -1.91 15.82
N ALA A 23 4.82 -1.19 14.74
CA ALA A 23 3.83 -0.65 13.83
C ALA A 23 2.86 -1.78 13.47
N GLU A 24 1.58 -1.62 13.79
CA GLU A 24 0.55 -2.60 13.50
C GLU A 24 0.67 -2.96 12.01
N SER A 25 0.90 -4.24 11.73
CA SER A 25 1.31 -4.76 10.43
C SER A 25 0.30 -4.37 9.35
N ALA A 26 0.55 -3.24 8.68
CA ALA A 26 -0.18 -2.79 7.51
C ALA A 26 -0.15 -3.86 6.39
N GLU A 27 0.85 -4.75 6.44
CA GLU A 27 0.99 -5.89 5.53
C GLU A 27 -0.16 -6.90 5.63
N ARG A 28 -0.76 -7.13 6.79
CA ARG A 28 -1.89 -8.09 6.91
C ARG A 28 -3.10 -7.67 6.09
N HIS A 29 -3.43 -6.38 6.10
CA HIS A 29 -4.57 -5.88 5.33
C HIS A 29 -4.29 -5.92 3.82
N HIS A 30 -3.10 -5.50 3.40
CA HIS A 30 -2.66 -5.61 2.00
C HIS A 30 -2.66 -7.08 1.51
N ALA A 31 -2.16 -8.00 2.32
CA ALA A 31 -2.16 -9.43 2.02
C ALA A 31 -3.58 -9.99 1.91
N MET A 32 -4.50 -9.57 2.79
CA MET A 32 -5.90 -10.04 2.76
C MET A 32 -6.67 -9.53 1.53
N VAL A 33 -6.42 -8.29 1.10
CA VAL A 33 -6.99 -7.75 -0.15
C VAL A 33 -6.47 -8.51 -1.36
N ASN A 34 -5.16 -8.79 -1.39
CA ASN A 34 -4.54 -9.58 -2.46
C ASN A 34 -5.06 -11.02 -2.49
N PHE A 35 -5.29 -11.63 -1.33
CA PHE A 35 -5.93 -12.94 -1.23
C PHE A 35 -7.32 -12.93 -1.88
N TRP A 36 -8.18 -11.97 -1.52
CA TRP A 36 -9.53 -11.89 -2.08
C TRP A 36 -9.54 -11.63 -3.59
N ARG A 37 -8.63 -10.81 -4.11
CA ARG A 37 -8.47 -10.59 -5.56
C ARG A 37 -8.18 -11.89 -6.30
N THR A 38 -7.19 -12.66 -5.85
CA THR A 38 -6.82 -13.92 -6.50
C THR A 38 -7.94 -14.95 -6.38
N THR A 39 -8.53 -15.08 -5.20
CA THR A 39 -9.63 -16.03 -4.96
C THR A 39 -10.84 -15.73 -5.84
N LEU A 40 -11.26 -14.46 -5.95
CA LEU A 40 -12.36 -14.05 -6.82
C LEU A 40 -12.05 -14.29 -8.30
N ALA A 41 -10.82 -13.99 -8.75
CA ALA A 41 -10.42 -14.21 -10.14
C ALA A 41 -10.45 -15.71 -10.50
N CYS A 42 -9.87 -16.56 -9.65
CA CYS A 42 -9.88 -18.01 -9.87
C CYS A 42 -11.30 -18.59 -9.79
N MET A 43 -12.12 -18.15 -8.83
CA MET A 43 -13.49 -18.64 -8.67
C MET A 43 -14.36 -18.27 -9.87
N LEU A 44 -14.32 -17.01 -10.31
CA LEU A 44 -15.07 -16.55 -11.48
C LEU A 44 -14.58 -17.22 -12.76
N GLY A 45 -13.26 -17.36 -12.95
CA GLY A 45 -12.68 -18.07 -14.08
C GLY A 45 -13.10 -19.54 -14.12
N THR A 46 -13.08 -20.23 -12.97
CA THR A 46 -13.46 -21.65 -12.89
C THR A 46 -14.95 -21.83 -13.13
N LEU A 47 -15.79 -20.97 -12.56
CA LEU A 47 -17.25 -21.00 -12.79
C LEU A 47 -17.58 -20.74 -14.27
N PHE A 48 -16.93 -19.74 -14.88
CA PHE A 48 -17.08 -19.46 -16.31
C PHE A 48 -16.67 -20.66 -17.17
N TRP A 49 -15.54 -21.29 -16.85
CA TRP A 49 -15.06 -22.45 -17.60
C TRP A 49 -15.99 -23.66 -17.47
N LEU A 50 -16.42 -24.00 -16.24
CA LEU A 50 -17.35 -25.10 -15.99
C LEU A 50 -18.71 -24.88 -16.67
N TRP A 51 -19.19 -23.63 -16.72
CA TRP A 51 -20.48 -23.32 -17.35
C TRP A 51 -20.41 -23.34 -18.88
N THR A 52 -19.33 -22.81 -19.47
CA THR A 52 -19.16 -22.78 -20.93
C THR A 52 -18.74 -24.11 -21.51
N GLY A 53 -18.13 -25.00 -20.72
CA GLY A 53 -17.53 -26.24 -21.21
C GLY A 53 -16.43 -25.99 -22.25
N TRP A 54 -15.81 -24.81 -22.22
CA TRP A 54 -14.92 -24.36 -23.27
C TRP A 54 -13.61 -25.15 -23.30
N THR A 55 -13.26 -25.69 -24.47
CA THR A 55 -12.06 -26.49 -24.71
C THR A 55 -10.77 -25.78 -24.28
N SER A 56 -10.61 -24.50 -24.60
CA SER A 56 -9.42 -23.71 -24.24
C SER A 56 -9.54 -22.97 -22.90
N GLY A 57 -10.53 -23.28 -22.07
CA GLY A 57 -10.68 -22.64 -20.77
C GLY A 57 -9.54 -22.96 -19.78
N SER A 58 -8.80 -24.04 -20.00
CA SER A 58 -7.56 -24.33 -19.26
C SER A 58 -6.49 -23.25 -19.47
N GLY A 59 -6.32 -22.76 -20.71
CA GLY A 59 -5.41 -21.67 -21.03
C GLY A 59 -5.81 -20.35 -20.37
N ALA A 60 -7.13 -20.06 -20.32
CA ALA A 60 -7.67 -18.91 -19.60
C ALA A 60 -7.33 -18.98 -18.10
N MET A 61 -7.50 -20.15 -17.46
CA MET A 61 -7.20 -20.36 -16.05
C MET A 61 -5.72 -20.21 -15.73
N VAL A 62 -4.83 -20.74 -16.58
CA VAL A 62 -3.37 -20.55 -16.45
C VAL A 62 -3.04 -19.06 -16.49
N MET A 63 -3.62 -18.31 -17.42
CA MET A 63 -3.33 -16.89 -17.53
C MET A 63 -3.86 -16.09 -16.34
N ILE A 64 -5.04 -16.42 -15.82
CA ILE A 64 -5.55 -15.84 -14.57
C ILE A 64 -4.56 -16.07 -13.43
N ALA A 65 -4.04 -17.29 -13.27
CA ALA A 65 -3.08 -17.62 -12.22
C ALA A 65 -1.75 -16.86 -12.38
N VAL A 66 -1.20 -16.77 -13.59
CA VAL A 66 0.04 -16.05 -13.87
C VAL A 66 -0.10 -14.55 -13.61
N VAL A 67 -1.14 -13.91 -14.17
CA VAL A 67 -1.39 -12.48 -14.01
C VAL A 67 -1.60 -12.12 -12.55
N THR A 68 -2.44 -12.86 -11.84
CA THR A 68 -2.71 -12.59 -10.42
C THR A 68 -1.46 -12.80 -9.56
N ALA A 69 -0.72 -13.90 -9.74
CA ALA A 69 0.50 -14.16 -8.97
C ALA A 69 1.58 -13.09 -9.15
N LEU A 70 1.76 -12.59 -10.38
CA LEU A 70 2.70 -11.51 -10.67
C LEU A 70 2.20 -10.15 -10.19
N ALA A 71 0.91 -9.87 -10.37
CA ALA A 71 0.31 -8.61 -9.93
C ALA A 71 0.41 -8.43 -8.41
N MET A 72 0.20 -9.49 -7.61
CA MET A 72 0.29 -9.38 -6.14
C MET A 72 1.71 -9.16 -5.61
N ARG A 73 2.75 -9.48 -6.39
CA ARG A 73 4.15 -9.27 -6.00
C ARG A 73 4.63 -7.84 -6.26
N LEU A 74 3.93 -7.11 -7.11
CA LEU A 74 4.35 -5.80 -7.57
C LEU A 74 3.55 -4.71 -6.86
N PRO A 75 4.15 -3.53 -6.58
CA PRO A 75 3.49 -2.46 -5.83
C PRO A 75 2.27 -1.91 -6.57
N ASN A 76 2.24 -2.00 -7.91
CA ASN A 76 1.17 -1.54 -8.77
C ASN A 76 0.55 -2.71 -9.56
N PRO A 77 -0.36 -3.50 -8.95
CA PRO A 77 -0.98 -4.66 -9.60
C PRO A 77 -1.76 -4.30 -10.87
N ARG A 78 -2.30 -3.07 -10.93
CA ARG A 78 -3.00 -2.55 -12.11
C ARG A 78 -2.10 -2.45 -13.34
N MET A 79 -0.86 -1.96 -13.16
CA MET A 79 0.06 -1.80 -14.29
C MET A 79 0.44 -3.17 -14.87
N VAL A 80 0.56 -4.19 -14.01
CA VAL A 80 0.84 -5.57 -14.42
C VAL A 80 -0.31 -6.15 -15.23
N ALA A 81 -1.55 -5.99 -14.77
CA ALA A 81 -2.71 -6.49 -15.51
C ALA A 81 -2.83 -5.85 -16.90
N ILE A 82 -2.56 -4.54 -16.99
CA ILE A 82 -2.53 -3.80 -18.26
C ILE A 82 -1.38 -4.26 -19.16
N ASP A 83 -0.19 -4.47 -18.58
CA ASP A 83 0.99 -5.02 -19.27
C ASP A 83 0.65 -6.38 -19.90
N PHE A 84 0.01 -7.27 -19.14
CA PHE A 84 -0.43 -8.57 -19.64
C PHE A 84 -1.46 -8.46 -20.75
N LEU A 85 -2.48 -7.60 -20.62
CA LEU A 85 -3.49 -7.45 -21.67
C LEU A 85 -2.89 -6.93 -22.98
N TYR A 86 -2.08 -5.86 -22.93
CA TYR A 86 -1.39 -5.36 -24.13
C TYR A 86 -0.39 -6.36 -24.67
N GLY A 87 0.32 -7.07 -23.79
CA GLY A 87 1.26 -8.11 -24.14
C GLY A 87 0.60 -9.27 -24.87
N THR A 88 -0.57 -9.72 -24.43
CA THR A 88 -1.34 -10.77 -25.12
C THR A 88 -1.83 -10.30 -26.49
N ILE A 89 -2.28 -9.05 -26.61
CA ILE A 89 -2.67 -8.47 -27.92
C ILE A 89 -1.47 -8.40 -28.87
N ALA A 90 -0.28 -8.03 -28.39
CA ALA A 90 0.94 -8.02 -29.19
C ALA A 90 1.47 -9.43 -29.49
N ALA A 91 1.22 -10.40 -28.60
CA ALA A 91 1.59 -11.80 -28.77
C ALA A 91 0.75 -12.50 -29.85
N LEU A 92 -0.49 -12.07 -30.10
CA LEU A 92 -1.35 -12.62 -31.16
C LEU A 92 -0.69 -12.63 -32.55
N PRO A 93 -0.25 -11.48 -33.12
CA PRO A 93 0.36 -11.47 -34.44
C PRO A 93 1.71 -12.20 -34.47
N ILE A 94 2.50 -12.09 -33.40
CA ILE A 94 3.81 -12.78 -33.29
C ILE A 94 3.60 -14.30 -33.25
N GLY A 95 2.69 -14.77 -32.39
CA GLY A 95 2.31 -16.16 -32.25
C GLY A 95 1.72 -16.71 -33.54
N ALA A 96 0.88 -15.95 -34.24
CA ALA A 96 0.30 -16.37 -35.53
C ALA A 96 1.39 -16.59 -36.59
N LEU A 97 2.34 -15.66 -36.69
CA LEU A 97 3.48 -15.77 -37.62
C LEU A 97 4.33 -17.02 -37.29
N TYR A 98 4.62 -17.25 -36.02
CA TYR A 98 5.41 -18.41 -35.60
C TYR A 98 4.67 -19.73 -35.81
N PHE A 99 3.41 -19.82 -35.39
CA PHE A 99 2.61 -21.05 -35.44
C PHE A 99 2.22 -21.44 -36.87
N LEU A 100 1.90 -20.48 -37.73
CA LEU A 100 1.41 -20.76 -39.10
C LEU A 100 2.52 -20.84 -40.15
N VAL A 101 3.63 -20.13 -39.98
CA VAL A 101 4.65 -20.00 -41.03
C VAL A 101 5.98 -20.61 -40.60
N ILE A 102 6.52 -20.19 -39.46
CA ILE A 102 7.89 -20.56 -39.07
C ILE A 102 7.97 -22.01 -38.59
N ILE A 103 7.13 -22.41 -37.63
CA ILE A 103 7.22 -23.74 -37.01
C ILE A 103 6.93 -24.86 -38.03
N PRO A 104 5.88 -24.77 -38.89
CA PRO A 104 5.66 -25.76 -39.95
C PRO A 104 6.86 -25.89 -40.90
N SER A 105 7.53 -24.78 -41.21
CA SER A 105 8.70 -24.75 -42.11
C SER A 105 9.98 -25.32 -41.46
N THR A 106 10.08 -25.29 -40.14
CA THR A 106 11.27 -25.76 -39.39
C THR A 106 11.18 -27.21 -38.93
N GLN A 107 10.10 -27.93 -39.25
CA GLN A 107 9.92 -29.34 -38.86
C GLN A 107 11.02 -30.29 -39.36
N GLN A 108 11.73 -29.91 -40.43
CA GLN A 108 12.79 -30.73 -41.04
C GLN A 108 14.05 -30.86 -40.16
N SER A 109 14.27 -29.93 -39.22
CA SER A 109 15.46 -29.93 -38.37
C SER A 109 15.17 -29.33 -37.01
N MET A 110 15.37 -30.14 -35.96
CA MET A 110 15.24 -29.70 -34.56
C MET A 110 16.13 -28.49 -34.26
N LEU A 111 17.32 -28.41 -34.86
CA LEU A 111 18.24 -27.30 -34.67
C LEU A 111 17.67 -25.98 -35.21
N LEU A 112 16.98 -26.02 -36.34
CA LEU A 112 16.35 -24.85 -36.96
C LEU A 112 15.16 -24.34 -36.13
N LEU A 113 14.36 -25.25 -35.58
CA LEU A 113 13.30 -24.92 -34.62
C LEU A 113 13.88 -24.23 -33.38
N CYS A 114 14.93 -24.80 -32.78
CA CYS A 114 15.60 -24.23 -31.61
C CYS A 114 16.15 -22.82 -31.88
N ILE A 115 16.81 -22.60 -33.01
CA ILE A 115 17.32 -21.27 -33.39
C ILE A 115 16.16 -20.28 -33.55
N SER A 116 15.07 -20.67 -34.21
CA SER A 116 13.92 -19.78 -34.43
C SER A 116 13.27 -19.32 -33.12
N LEU A 117 13.12 -20.22 -32.15
CA LEU A 117 12.57 -19.93 -30.82
C LEU A 117 13.56 -19.10 -29.98
N ALA A 118 14.86 -19.39 -30.07
CA ALA A 118 15.89 -18.63 -29.38
C ALA A 118 15.95 -17.18 -29.86
N VAL A 119 15.83 -16.94 -31.17
CA VAL A 119 15.76 -15.60 -31.76
C VAL A 119 14.55 -14.83 -31.22
N MET A 120 13.37 -15.47 -31.20
CA MET A 120 12.15 -14.86 -30.64
C MET A 120 12.34 -14.46 -29.18
N ALA A 121 12.78 -15.42 -28.35
CA ALA A 121 12.97 -15.22 -26.92
C ALA A 121 14.04 -14.16 -26.62
N PHE A 122 15.08 -14.06 -27.46
CA PHE A 122 16.13 -13.05 -27.32
C PHE A 122 15.59 -11.63 -27.54
N PHE A 123 14.85 -11.39 -28.63
CA PHE A 123 14.30 -10.06 -28.92
C PHE A 123 13.26 -9.63 -27.89
N ILE A 124 12.33 -10.53 -27.54
CA ILE A 124 11.33 -10.24 -26.50
C ILE A 124 12.03 -10.04 -25.15
N GLY A 125 13.05 -10.84 -24.84
CA GLY A 125 13.84 -10.71 -23.60
C GLY A 125 14.58 -9.38 -23.48
N ILE A 126 15.09 -8.81 -24.58
CA ILE A 126 15.65 -7.46 -24.60
C ILE A 126 14.57 -6.42 -24.26
N GLU A 127 13.35 -6.59 -24.79
CA GLU A 127 12.25 -5.67 -24.52
C GLU A 127 11.78 -5.74 -23.06
N VAL A 128 11.78 -6.94 -22.47
CA VAL A 128 11.53 -7.15 -21.03
C VAL A 128 12.58 -6.43 -20.17
N GLN A 129 13.86 -6.50 -20.54
CA GLN A 129 14.93 -5.79 -19.81
C GLN A 129 14.78 -4.26 -19.87
N LYS A 130 14.26 -3.73 -20.97
CA LYS A 130 13.95 -2.30 -21.12
C LYS A 130 12.74 -1.85 -20.29
N ARG A 131 12.06 -2.77 -19.57
CA ARG A 131 10.84 -2.53 -18.78
C ARG A 131 9.76 -1.78 -19.56
N ARG A 132 9.63 -2.06 -20.86
CA ARG A 132 8.56 -1.49 -21.68
C ARG A 132 7.22 -2.11 -21.30
N LEU A 133 6.17 -1.30 -21.32
CA LEU A 133 4.81 -1.77 -21.11
C LEU A 133 4.43 -2.78 -22.21
N GLY A 134 3.86 -3.91 -21.84
CA GLY A 134 3.49 -5.03 -22.70
C GLY A 134 4.52 -6.15 -22.79
N SER A 135 5.77 -5.91 -22.37
CA SER A 135 6.89 -6.81 -22.67
C SER A 135 6.84 -8.15 -21.90
N LEU A 136 6.47 -8.08 -20.62
CA LEU A 136 6.39 -9.23 -19.72
C LEU A 136 5.20 -10.10 -20.09
N GLY A 137 4.06 -9.44 -20.34
CA GLY A 137 2.86 -10.05 -20.91
C GLY A 137 3.10 -10.74 -22.25
N ALA A 138 3.83 -10.09 -23.17
CA ALA A 138 4.09 -10.61 -24.50
C ALA A 138 4.92 -11.89 -24.47
N LEU A 139 5.97 -11.95 -23.63
CA LEU A 139 6.77 -13.17 -23.48
C LEU A 139 5.94 -14.34 -22.96
N ALA A 140 5.24 -14.14 -21.85
CA ALA A 140 4.45 -15.17 -21.21
C ALA A 140 3.31 -15.66 -22.12
N SER A 141 2.61 -14.73 -22.78
CA SER A 141 1.51 -15.05 -23.69
C SER A 141 2.00 -15.76 -24.95
N THR A 142 3.07 -15.29 -25.58
CA THR A 142 3.59 -15.90 -26.83
C THR A 142 4.02 -17.34 -26.60
N ILE A 143 4.70 -17.64 -25.48
CA ILE A 143 5.08 -19.01 -25.12
C ILE A 143 3.85 -19.88 -24.91
N ASN A 144 2.82 -19.35 -24.24
CA ASN A 144 1.61 -20.11 -23.94
C ASN A 144 0.71 -20.30 -25.18
N ILE A 145 0.73 -19.38 -26.17
CA ILE A 145 -0.07 -19.48 -27.40
C ILE A 145 0.49 -20.54 -28.35
N ILE A 146 1.82 -20.63 -28.46
CA ILE A 146 2.48 -21.47 -29.46
C ILE A 146 2.33 -22.98 -29.17
N VAL A 147 2.09 -23.36 -27.89
CA VAL A 147 1.91 -24.75 -27.38
C VAL A 147 2.67 -25.80 -28.19
N LEU A 148 3.90 -26.10 -27.77
CA LEU A 148 4.74 -27.12 -28.40
C LEU A 148 4.28 -28.52 -27.97
N ASP A 149 3.55 -29.22 -28.83
CA ASP A 149 3.14 -30.61 -28.68
C ASP A 149 3.91 -31.55 -29.62
N ASN A 150 3.98 -32.84 -29.30
CA ASN A 150 4.60 -33.85 -30.16
C ASN A 150 3.67 -35.07 -30.29
N PRO A 151 3.09 -35.36 -31.47
CA PRO A 151 3.24 -34.66 -32.75
C PRO A 151 2.49 -33.32 -32.83
N MET A 152 3.12 -32.29 -33.43
CA MET A 152 2.48 -30.97 -33.65
C MET A 152 1.35 -31.07 -34.68
N THR A 153 0.17 -30.55 -34.33
CA THR A 153 -0.93 -30.34 -35.29
C THR A 153 -1.18 -28.84 -35.47
N PHE A 154 -1.22 -28.36 -36.71
CA PHE A 154 -1.34 -26.92 -37.02
C PHE A 154 -2.76 -26.54 -37.41
N HIS A 155 -3.70 -26.68 -36.49
CA HIS A 155 -5.07 -26.24 -36.71
C HIS A 155 -5.22 -24.77 -36.30
N PHE A 156 -5.52 -23.90 -37.27
CA PHE A 156 -5.76 -22.48 -37.01
C PHE A 156 -6.88 -22.24 -36.00
N SER A 157 -7.91 -23.10 -35.99
CA SER A 157 -8.98 -23.05 -35.00
C SER A 157 -8.47 -23.25 -33.57
N GLN A 158 -7.55 -24.19 -33.34
CA GLN A 158 -6.96 -24.43 -32.01
C GLN A 158 -6.07 -23.26 -31.57
N PHE A 159 -5.32 -22.67 -32.51
CA PHE A 159 -4.53 -21.47 -32.26
C PHE A 159 -5.41 -20.29 -31.83
N LEU A 160 -6.47 -20.00 -32.60
CA LEU A 160 -7.41 -18.94 -32.26
C LEU A 160 -8.11 -19.19 -30.93
N ASP A 161 -8.55 -20.43 -30.67
CA ASP A 161 -9.22 -20.81 -29.43
C ASP A 161 -8.31 -20.61 -28.22
N SER A 162 -7.05 -21.04 -28.32
CA SER A 162 -6.03 -20.85 -27.27
C SER A 162 -5.73 -19.38 -27.01
N ALA A 163 -5.61 -18.59 -28.08
CA ALA A 163 -5.28 -17.18 -27.95
C ALA A 163 -6.45 -16.33 -27.42
N LEU A 164 -7.68 -16.68 -27.81
CA LEU A 164 -8.89 -16.14 -27.19
C LEU A 164 -8.97 -16.52 -25.70
N GLY A 165 -8.61 -17.76 -25.35
CA GLY A 165 -8.54 -18.23 -23.97
C GLY A 165 -7.65 -17.33 -23.10
N GLN A 166 -6.44 -17.04 -23.58
CA GLN A 166 -5.52 -16.16 -22.86
C GLN A 166 -6.01 -14.71 -22.77
N LEU A 167 -6.58 -14.18 -23.87
CA LEU A 167 -7.12 -12.82 -23.87
C LEU A 167 -8.24 -12.67 -22.83
N VAL A 168 -9.17 -13.63 -22.78
CA VAL A 168 -10.25 -13.68 -21.80
C VAL A 168 -9.69 -13.83 -20.38
N GLY A 169 -8.69 -14.69 -20.18
CA GLY A 169 -8.02 -14.86 -18.88
C GLY A 169 -7.35 -13.58 -18.37
N CYS A 170 -6.57 -12.90 -19.23
CA CYS A 170 -5.98 -11.60 -18.94
C CYS A 170 -7.04 -10.54 -18.61
N PHE A 171 -8.11 -10.49 -19.41
CA PHE A 171 -9.21 -9.53 -19.22
C PHE A 171 -9.95 -9.76 -17.89
N LEU A 172 -10.27 -11.02 -17.57
CA LEU A 172 -10.96 -11.37 -16.32
C LEU A 172 -10.08 -11.06 -15.10
N ALA A 173 -8.78 -11.42 -15.15
CA ALA A 173 -7.84 -11.07 -14.10
C ALA A 173 -7.74 -9.55 -13.90
N MET A 174 -7.68 -8.78 -14.99
CA MET A 174 -7.68 -7.32 -14.94
C MET A 174 -8.97 -6.75 -14.32
N MET A 175 -10.13 -7.25 -14.74
CA MET A 175 -11.43 -6.84 -14.19
C MET A 175 -11.49 -7.02 -12.68
N VAL A 176 -11.07 -8.19 -12.16
CA VAL A 176 -11.10 -8.45 -10.72
C VAL A 176 -10.11 -7.58 -9.95
N ILE A 177 -8.90 -7.37 -10.49
CA ILE A 177 -7.90 -6.46 -9.90
C ILE A 177 -8.44 -5.02 -9.84
N LEU A 178 -9.16 -4.57 -10.85
CA LEU A 178 -9.76 -3.22 -10.87
C LEU A 178 -10.97 -3.10 -9.93
N LEU A 179 -11.81 -4.13 -9.86
CA LEU A 179 -13.03 -4.13 -9.06
C LEU A 179 -12.72 -4.15 -7.56
N VAL A 180 -11.75 -4.96 -7.13
CA VAL A 180 -11.30 -4.99 -5.73
C VAL A 180 -10.21 -3.93 -5.56
N ARG A 181 -10.59 -2.72 -5.15
CA ARG A 181 -9.65 -1.60 -4.96
C ARG A 181 -8.90 -1.72 -3.63
N ASP A 182 -7.57 -1.56 -3.68
CA ASP A 182 -6.75 -1.48 -2.48
C ASP A 182 -6.75 -0.05 -1.91
N ASN A 183 -7.58 0.19 -0.89
CA ASN A 183 -7.61 1.46 -0.14
C ASN A 183 -6.64 1.48 1.05
N SER A 184 -5.82 0.43 1.22
CA SER A 184 -4.93 0.26 2.37
C SER A 184 -3.88 1.36 2.45
N GLN A 185 -3.38 1.89 1.32
CA GLN A 185 -2.45 3.02 1.36
C GLN A 185 -3.07 4.26 2.00
N ALA A 186 -4.24 4.71 1.52
CA ALA A 186 -4.96 5.84 2.08
C ALA A 186 -5.27 5.64 3.57
N ARG A 187 -5.70 4.42 3.94
CA ARG A 187 -5.96 4.04 5.33
C ARG A 187 -4.70 4.13 6.20
N THR A 188 -3.55 3.62 5.74
CA THR A 188 -2.28 3.73 6.47
C THR A 188 -1.87 5.19 6.65
N GLY A 189 -2.00 6.02 5.62
CA GLY A 189 -1.69 7.46 5.71
C GLY A 189 -2.54 8.15 6.78
N ARG A 190 -3.84 7.87 6.80
CA ARG A 190 -4.76 8.41 7.83
C ARG A 190 -4.42 7.92 9.23
N VAL A 191 -4.14 6.63 9.42
CA VAL A 191 -3.75 6.07 10.72
C VAL A 191 -2.47 6.72 11.24
N LEU A 192 -1.45 6.86 10.39
CA LEU A 192 -0.20 7.55 10.75
C LEU A 192 -0.46 9.00 11.16
N LEU A 193 -1.24 9.75 10.39
CA LEU A 193 -1.57 11.14 10.72
C LEU A 193 -2.35 11.25 12.04
N ASN A 194 -3.31 10.37 12.29
CA ASN A 194 -4.06 10.36 13.56
C ASN A 194 -3.18 9.96 14.75
N GLN A 195 -2.17 9.12 14.56
CA GLN A 195 -1.15 8.84 15.59
C GLN A 195 -0.36 10.11 15.94
N PHE A 196 0.03 10.93 14.96
CA PHE A 196 0.66 12.23 15.22
C PHE A 196 -0.24 13.17 16.02
N VAL A 197 -1.54 13.24 15.70
CA VAL A 197 -2.50 14.06 16.46
C VAL A 197 -2.60 13.57 17.90
N SER A 198 -2.77 12.26 18.10
CA SER A 198 -2.85 11.66 19.44
C SER A 198 -1.59 11.90 20.26
N ALA A 199 -0.40 11.84 19.65
CA ALA A 199 0.87 12.09 20.30
C ALA A 199 1.07 13.58 20.66
N ALA A 200 0.60 14.49 19.81
CA ALA A 200 0.63 15.91 20.11
C ALA A 200 -0.36 16.28 21.23
N VAL A 201 -1.56 15.67 21.24
CA VAL A 201 -2.54 15.85 22.33
C VAL A 201 -2.01 15.27 23.65
N SER A 202 -1.37 14.11 23.62
CA SER A 202 -0.83 13.49 24.83
C SER A 202 0.30 14.31 25.47
N SER A 203 1.10 15.04 24.69
CA SER A 203 2.14 15.94 25.21
C SER A 203 1.60 17.16 25.97
N MET A 204 0.32 17.50 25.83
CA MET A 204 -0.29 18.60 26.56
C MET A 204 -0.56 18.26 28.04
N THR A 205 -0.41 17.00 28.46
CA THR A 205 -0.69 16.54 29.84
C THR A 205 0.03 17.37 30.91
N THR A 206 -0.67 17.70 32.00
CA THR A 206 -0.11 18.39 33.18
C THR A 206 0.84 17.50 34.01
N ASN A 207 0.79 16.18 33.82
CA ASN A 207 1.68 15.24 34.50
C ASN A 207 3.09 15.25 33.87
N THR A 208 4.07 15.76 34.62
CA THR A 208 5.48 15.91 34.21
C THR A 208 6.22 14.58 34.00
N ALA A 209 5.90 13.53 34.75
CA ALA A 209 6.51 12.21 34.59
C ALA A 209 6.12 11.59 33.24
N ARG A 210 4.84 11.66 32.90
CA ARG A 210 4.30 11.13 31.64
C ARG A 210 4.69 11.98 30.42
N ARG A 211 4.90 13.29 30.63
CA ARG A 211 5.37 14.22 29.59
C ARG A 211 6.83 13.98 29.19
N LYS A 212 7.64 13.43 30.10
CA LYS A 212 9.07 13.15 29.84
C LYS A 212 9.31 11.85 29.08
N GLU A 213 8.31 10.99 28.89
CA GLU A 213 8.42 9.79 28.05
C GLU A 213 8.87 10.17 26.63
N ASN A 214 9.90 9.48 26.12
CA ASN A 214 10.54 9.86 24.87
C ASN A 214 9.86 9.19 23.67
N HIS A 215 8.72 9.72 23.24
CA HIS A 215 8.00 9.24 22.04
C HIS A 215 8.57 9.77 20.73
N LEU A 216 9.63 10.59 20.77
CA LEU A 216 10.27 11.20 19.60
C LEU A 216 10.81 10.21 18.57
N PRO A 217 11.55 9.15 18.95
CA PRO A 217 12.06 8.18 17.99
C PRO A 217 10.93 7.55 17.16
N ALA A 218 9.82 7.18 17.81
CA ALA A 218 8.66 6.61 17.15
C ALA A 218 7.99 7.59 16.17
N LEU A 219 7.88 8.87 16.53
CA LEU A 219 7.31 9.90 15.65
C LEU A 219 8.19 10.16 14.41
N TYR A 220 9.52 10.15 14.55
CA TYR A 220 10.42 10.26 13.40
C TYR A 220 10.38 9.01 12.52
N GLN A 221 10.27 7.82 13.10
CA GLN A 221 10.09 6.59 12.35
C GLN A 221 8.78 6.61 11.55
N GLN A 222 7.67 7.06 12.17
CA GLN A 222 6.39 7.25 11.48
C GLN A 222 6.48 8.29 10.36
N LEU A 223 7.24 9.37 10.55
CA LEU A 223 7.45 10.40 9.53
C LEU A 223 8.21 9.81 8.32
N PHE A 224 9.24 9.02 8.58
CA PHE A 224 10.01 8.34 7.53
C PHE A 224 9.16 7.32 6.77
N LEU A 225 8.29 6.57 7.46
CA LEU A 225 7.33 5.68 6.83
C LEU A 225 6.34 6.45 5.95
N LEU A 226 5.85 7.60 6.42
CA LEU A 226 5.00 8.48 5.61
C LEU A 226 5.75 8.97 4.37
N LEU A 227 7.06 9.26 4.50
CA LEU A 227 7.92 9.74 3.41
C LEU A 227 8.09 8.71 2.31
N ASN A 228 8.37 7.48 2.71
CA ASN A 228 8.52 6.38 1.77
C ASN A 228 7.19 6.00 1.11
N LYS A 229 6.07 6.11 1.82
CA LYS A 229 4.75 5.70 1.29
C LYS A 229 4.07 6.78 0.45
N PHE A 230 4.34 8.07 0.69
CA PHE A 230 3.71 9.20 -0.01
C PHE A 230 4.72 10.26 -0.50
N PRO A 231 5.70 9.91 -1.36
CA PRO A 231 6.80 10.82 -1.71
C PRO A 231 6.38 12.15 -2.37
N GLY A 232 5.16 12.26 -2.90
CA GLY A 232 4.64 13.48 -3.53
C GLY A 232 3.74 14.36 -2.65
N ASP A 233 3.39 13.95 -1.43
CA ASP A 233 2.37 14.62 -0.62
C ASP A 233 2.96 15.56 0.44
N ILE A 234 3.45 16.71 -0.02
CA ILE A 234 4.11 17.76 0.80
C ILE A 234 3.21 18.23 1.96
N ALA A 235 1.89 18.24 1.76
CA ALA A 235 0.91 18.62 2.77
C ALA A 235 0.97 17.70 4.00
N LYS A 236 0.96 16.37 3.79
CA LYS A 236 1.04 15.40 4.88
C LYS A 236 2.37 15.49 5.64
N PHE A 237 3.47 15.73 4.94
CA PHE A 237 4.78 15.96 5.58
C PHE A 237 4.78 17.18 6.47
N ARG A 238 4.26 18.31 5.97
CA ARG A 238 4.18 19.54 6.73
C ARG A 238 3.33 19.35 7.98
N LEU A 239 2.19 18.66 7.86
CA LEU A 239 1.32 18.35 8.99
C LEU A 239 2.05 17.50 10.03
N ALA A 240 2.65 16.38 9.64
CA ALA A 240 3.38 15.50 10.54
C ALA A 240 4.55 16.21 11.26
N LEU A 241 5.36 16.97 10.52
CA LEU A 241 6.46 17.76 11.10
C LEU A 241 5.95 18.82 12.08
N THR A 242 4.83 19.48 11.77
CA THR A 242 4.21 20.46 12.67
C THR A 242 3.72 19.80 13.96
N MET A 243 3.16 18.59 13.89
CA MET A 243 2.78 17.81 15.07
C MET A 243 3.99 17.40 15.91
N ILE A 244 5.10 17.00 15.28
CA ILE A 244 6.36 16.70 15.99
C ILE A 244 6.90 17.94 16.70
N ILE A 245 6.92 19.10 16.03
CA ILE A 245 7.38 20.37 16.62
C ILE A 245 6.45 20.79 17.77
N ALA A 246 5.13 20.66 17.60
CA ALA A 246 4.17 20.94 18.66
C ALA A 246 4.42 20.04 19.87
N HIS A 247 4.62 18.74 19.65
CA HIS A 247 4.96 17.77 20.69
C HIS A 247 6.25 18.15 21.43
N GLN A 248 7.32 18.50 20.72
CA GLN A 248 8.60 18.93 21.32
C GLN A 248 8.46 20.21 22.15
N ARG A 249 7.73 21.21 21.63
CA ARG A 249 7.52 22.49 22.34
C ARG A 249 6.68 22.30 23.60
N LEU A 250 5.60 21.53 23.51
CA LEU A 250 4.70 21.26 24.62
C LEU A 250 5.36 20.40 25.71
N ARG A 251 6.27 19.49 25.33
CA ARG A 251 7.08 18.72 26.27
C ARG A 251 7.90 19.61 27.21
N ASN A 252 8.45 20.72 26.69
CA ASN A 252 9.33 21.61 27.44
C ASN A 252 8.61 22.83 28.05
N ALA A 253 7.33 23.07 27.71
CA ALA A 253 6.62 24.27 28.13
C ALA A 253 6.07 24.16 29.58
N PRO A 254 6.20 25.18 30.43
CA PRO A 254 5.61 25.18 31.76
C PRO A 254 4.08 25.35 31.65
N VAL A 255 3.33 24.25 31.73
CA VAL A 255 1.86 24.30 31.75
C VAL A 255 1.41 24.53 33.19
N PRO A 256 0.57 25.53 33.47
CA PRO A 256 0.05 25.75 34.81
C PRO A 256 -0.72 24.51 35.30
N ILE A 257 -0.39 24.05 36.51
CA ILE A 257 -1.03 22.89 37.12
C ILE A 257 -2.34 23.38 37.73
N ASN A 258 -3.45 23.00 37.10
CA ASN A 258 -4.80 23.29 37.58
C ASN A 258 -5.66 22.02 37.39
N ASP A 259 -6.52 21.72 38.36
CA ASP A 259 -7.44 20.58 38.30
C ASP A 259 -8.39 20.69 37.10
N ASP A 260 -8.78 21.93 36.77
CA ASP A 260 -9.69 22.25 35.69
C ASP A 260 -9.06 21.97 34.31
N LEU A 261 -7.82 22.44 34.10
CA LEU A 261 -7.04 22.13 32.88
C LEU A 261 -6.72 20.63 32.79
N SER A 262 -6.42 20.00 33.92
CA SER A 262 -6.13 18.57 33.98
C SER A 262 -7.35 17.70 33.64
N ALA A 263 -8.56 18.14 33.96
CA ALA A 263 -9.79 17.48 33.53
C ALA A 263 -9.99 17.58 32.01
N TRP A 264 -9.81 18.77 31.44
CA TRP A 264 -9.89 18.98 29.99
C TRP A 264 -8.84 18.20 29.21
N HIS A 265 -7.61 18.09 29.72
CA HIS A 265 -6.59 17.23 29.12
C HIS A 265 -6.99 15.76 29.09
N ARG A 266 -7.60 15.25 30.16
CA ARG A 266 -8.09 13.87 30.22
C ARG A 266 -9.20 13.65 29.20
N GLN A 267 -10.09 14.63 29.01
CA GLN A 267 -11.15 14.58 28.02
C GLN A 267 -10.57 14.55 26.59
N LEU A 268 -9.75 15.54 26.23
CA LEU A 268 -9.09 15.64 24.92
C LEU A 268 -8.35 14.34 24.55
N ARG A 269 -7.65 13.74 25.52
CA ARG A 269 -6.94 12.48 25.31
C ARG A 269 -7.91 11.33 25.02
N ARG A 270 -8.99 11.18 25.79
CA ARG A 270 -9.99 10.14 25.53
C ARG A 270 -10.60 10.29 24.15
N THR A 271 -10.91 11.52 23.74
CA THR A 271 -11.45 11.82 22.41
C THR A 271 -10.43 11.47 21.31
N ALA A 272 -9.15 11.81 21.50
CA ALA A 272 -8.08 11.42 20.58
C ALA A 272 -7.88 9.88 20.49
N ASP A 273 -7.96 9.18 21.62
CA ASP A 273 -7.89 7.70 21.65
C ASP A 273 -9.11 7.07 20.94
N HIS A 274 -10.30 7.70 21.01
CA HIS A 274 -11.48 7.30 20.26
C HIS A 274 -11.34 7.54 18.74
N VAL A 275 -10.69 8.62 18.32
CA VAL A 275 -10.34 8.86 16.90
C VAL A 275 -9.43 7.74 16.38
N LEU A 276 -8.42 7.34 17.18
CA LEU A 276 -7.46 6.31 16.80
C LEU A 276 -8.11 4.92 16.71
N SER A 277 -8.96 4.57 17.68
CA SER A 277 -9.60 3.25 17.79
C SER A 277 -10.87 3.09 16.94
N ALA A 278 -11.36 4.16 16.28
CA ALA A 278 -12.56 4.11 15.47
C ALA A 278 -12.41 3.20 14.23
N SER A 279 -13.25 2.16 14.17
CA SER A 279 -13.29 1.20 13.06
C SER A 279 -14.01 1.72 11.80
N SER A 280 -15.00 2.60 11.98
CA SER A 280 -15.79 3.22 10.92
C SER A 280 -15.35 4.68 10.68
N ASP A 281 -15.30 5.08 9.41
CA ASP A 281 -14.93 6.43 9.00
C ASP A 281 -15.93 7.48 9.52
N ASP A 282 -17.23 7.16 9.57
CA ASP A 282 -18.26 8.05 10.13
C ASP A 282 -18.04 8.32 11.62
N LYS A 283 -17.75 7.26 12.39
CA LYS A 283 -17.44 7.39 13.83
C LYS A 283 -16.17 8.20 14.02
N ARG A 284 -15.15 7.97 13.20
CA ARG A 284 -13.88 8.70 13.27
C ARG A 284 -14.08 10.18 12.98
N ARG A 285 -14.86 10.53 11.94
CA ARG A 285 -15.17 11.91 11.60
C ARG A 285 -15.90 12.61 12.74
N ARG A 286 -16.88 11.95 13.37
CA ARG A 286 -17.58 12.49 14.56
C ARG A 286 -16.63 12.77 15.72
N TYR A 287 -15.79 11.80 16.11
CA TYR A 287 -14.82 12.00 17.19
C TYR A 287 -13.76 13.06 16.85
N PHE A 288 -13.37 13.17 15.58
CA PHE A 288 -12.41 14.19 15.16
C PHE A 288 -13.02 15.60 15.22
N THR A 289 -14.28 15.76 14.80
CA THR A 289 -15.01 17.03 14.97
C THR A 289 -15.15 17.38 16.45
N GLN A 290 -15.52 16.41 17.29
CA GLN A 290 -15.59 16.61 18.74
C GLN A 290 -14.22 17.02 19.32
N LEU A 291 -13.12 16.41 18.85
CA LEU A 291 -11.77 16.77 19.29
C LEU A 291 -11.42 18.23 18.94
N LEU A 292 -11.82 18.71 17.76
CA LEU A 292 -11.60 20.10 17.35
C LEU A 292 -12.37 21.07 18.26
N GLU A 293 -13.65 20.80 18.51
CA GLU A 293 -14.48 21.61 19.41
C GLU A 293 -13.91 21.65 20.84
N GLU A 294 -13.45 20.52 21.36
CA GLU A 294 -12.81 20.44 22.68
C GLU A 294 -11.49 21.21 22.72
N LEU A 295 -10.73 21.23 21.62
CA LEU A 295 -9.46 21.97 21.51
C LEU A 295 -9.69 23.49 21.46
N ASP A 296 -10.75 23.95 20.79
CA ASP A 296 -11.12 25.37 20.74
C ASP A 296 -11.47 25.88 22.14
N ILE A 297 -12.30 25.14 22.87
CA ILE A 297 -12.66 25.48 24.26
C ILE A 297 -11.41 25.46 25.16
N TYR A 298 -10.51 24.49 24.96
CA TYR A 298 -9.27 24.42 25.70
C TYR A 298 -8.35 25.63 25.43
N GLN A 299 -8.31 26.13 24.19
CA GLN A 299 -7.57 27.34 23.82
C GLN A 299 -8.11 28.59 24.55
N GLU A 300 -9.42 28.72 24.70
CA GLU A 300 -10.05 29.80 25.47
C GLU A 300 -9.70 29.70 26.96
N LYS A 301 -9.76 28.49 27.53
CA LYS A 301 -9.37 28.27 28.93
C LYS A 301 -7.90 28.59 29.17
N LEU A 302 -7.00 28.27 28.24
CA LEU A 302 -5.59 28.63 28.35
C LEU A 302 -5.37 30.14 28.41
N LYS A 303 -6.19 30.94 27.71
CA LYS A 303 -6.16 32.41 27.80
C LYS A 303 -6.69 32.90 29.14
N HIS A 304 -7.78 32.30 29.63
CA HIS A 304 -8.38 32.66 30.92
C HIS A 304 -7.42 32.45 32.10
N TRP A 305 -6.65 31.36 32.09
CA TRP A 305 -5.67 31.03 33.13
C TRP A 305 -4.29 31.66 32.90
N GLU A 306 -4.17 32.66 32.02
CA GLU A 306 -2.92 33.36 31.68
C GLU A 306 -1.73 32.42 31.43
N ALA A 307 -1.97 31.32 30.71
CA ALA A 307 -0.93 30.36 30.43
C ALA A 307 0.21 31.00 29.61
N PRO A 308 1.48 30.61 29.85
CA PRO A 308 2.62 31.20 29.16
C PRO A 308 2.49 31.12 27.62
N PRO A 309 3.05 32.09 26.88
CA PRO A 309 3.05 32.06 25.41
C PRO A 309 3.70 30.79 24.83
N GLN A 310 4.58 30.16 25.61
CA GLN A 310 5.21 28.88 25.28
C GLN A 310 4.21 27.70 25.18
N VAL A 311 3.02 27.82 25.77
CA VAL A 311 1.94 26.82 25.72
C VAL A 311 0.84 27.26 24.75
N THR A 312 0.45 28.54 24.79
CA THR A 312 -0.68 29.03 23.99
C THR A 312 -0.37 29.06 22.48
N GLU A 313 0.85 29.43 22.08
CA GLU A 313 1.21 29.46 20.66
C GLU A 313 1.30 28.08 20.01
N PRO A 314 1.94 27.05 20.61
CA PRO A 314 1.98 25.72 19.99
C PRO A 314 0.61 25.08 19.90
N VAL A 315 -0.25 25.25 20.92
CA VAL A 315 -1.63 24.76 20.90
C VAL A 315 -2.43 25.45 19.81
N GLY A 316 -2.37 26.79 19.71
CA GLY A 316 -3.06 27.53 18.65
C GLY A 316 -2.62 27.13 17.24
N ARG A 317 -1.32 26.91 17.02
CA ARG A 317 -0.81 26.40 15.74
C ARG A 317 -1.31 24.98 15.43
N LEU A 318 -1.38 24.12 16.45
CA LEU A 318 -1.89 22.76 16.31
C LEU A 318 -3.36 22.78 15.88
N VAL A 319 -4.20 23.55 16.59
CA VAL A 319 -5.63 23.71 16.27
C VAL A 319 -5.83 24.24 14.85
N PHE A 320 -5.13 25.30 14.48
CA PHE A 320 -5.18 25.86 13.13
C PHE A 320 -4.84 24.82 12.04
N MET A 321 -3.80 24.01 12.27
CA MET A 321 -3.40 22.97 11.32
C MET A 321 -4.41 21.82 11.26
N LEU A 322 -5.00 21.41 12.38
CA LEU A 322 -6.02 20.36 12.39
C LEU A 322 -7.29 20.79 11.66
N HIS A 323 -7.72 22.05 11.81
CA HIS A 323 -8.80 22.61 11.00
C HIS A 323 -8.44 22.65 9.51
N ARG A 324 -7.26 23.16 9.16
CA ARG A 324 -6.81 23.27 7.77
C ARG A 324 -6.74 21.92 7.06
N TYR A 325 -6.39 20.85 7.78
CA TYR A 325 -6.22 19.50 7.23
C TYR A 325 -7.32 18.52 7.65
N GLN A 326 -8.46 19.00 8.15
CA GLN A 326 -9.57 18.16 8.59
C GLN A 326 -9.97 17.14 7.50
N ASN A 327 -10.17 17.60 6.27
CA ASN A 327 -10.56 16.73 5.16
C ASN A 327 -9.51 15.65 4.85
N ALA A 328 -8.22 15.95 5.02
CA ALA A 328 -7.16 14.94 4.82
C ALA A 328 -7.14 13.86 5.93
N LEU A 329 -7.72 14.17 7.10
CA LEU A 329 -7.80 13.30 8.26
C LEU A 329 -9.12 12.52 8.32
N THR A 330 -10.20 13.07 7.76
CA THR A 330 -11.56 12.53 7.87
C THR A 330 -12.20 12.06 6.57
N ASP A 331 -11.84 12.60 5.40
CA ASP A 331 -12.45 12.22 4.11
C ASP A 331 -11.65 11.15 3.36
N ASN A 332 -12.35 10.44 2.46
CA ASN A 332 -11.93 9.16 1.88
C ASN A 332 -10.97 9.28 0.70
#